data_AF-A0A7I8IVE7-F1
#
_entry.id   AF-A0A7I8IVE7-F1
#
_cell.length_a   1.000
_cell.length_b   1.000
_cell.length_c   1.000
_cell.angle_alpha   90.00
_cell.angle_beta   90.00
_cell.angle_gamma   90.00
#
_symmetry.space_group_name_H-M   'P 1'
#
loop_
_entity.id
_entity.type
_entity.pdbx_description
1 polymer ?
#
loop_
_entity_poly.entity_id
_entity_poly.type
_entity_poly.pdbx_seq_one_letter_code
_entity_poly.pdbx_strand_id
1 'polypeptide(L)'
;MVTVELPAVSELDIDGFVFPPVVAKPPGSSKSLFLGGAGVRSLEIQGRVIKFTSIGVYVEAEAVPSLAVKWNEKTAEELADSVDFFQDIVTGAFEKFIRVTMILPLTGQQYSEKVAENCVAYWKAVGIYTDAEAEAVEKLKDTFKDETFPPGSSILFTQSPSGSLTIAFSKDSTLPEYGKAVIENQAMSQAVLESVIGQHGVSPAAKKSLASRISELLKSVNGGENGHVEAAPPSLNGHVGPAAPLPENGHVKAAPPSEDGTTPEKTSQ
;
A
#
# COMPACT_ATOMS: atom_id res chain seq x y z
N MET A 1 24.39 -14.92 8.48
CA MET A 1 23.31 -14.32 7.67
C MET A 1 23.35 -12.83 7.93
N VAL A 2 23.37 -12.00 6.90
CA VAL A 2 23.14 -10.56 7.08
C VAL A 2 21.65 -10.41 7.32
N THR A 3 21.25 -9.76 8.40
CA THR A 3 19.84 -9.43 8.63
C THR A 3 19.57 -8.11 7.92
N VAL A 4 18.81 -8.13 6.82
CA VAL A 4 18.37 -6.89 6.19
C VAL A 4 17.32 -6.24 7.09
N GLU A 5 17.61 -5.00 7.51
CA GLU A 5 16.70 -4.22 8.35
C GLU A 5 15.44 -3.81 7.57
N LEU A 6 14.32 -3.65 8.28
CA LEU A 6 13.08 -3.18 7.66
C LEU A 6 13.23 -1.73 7.21
N PRO A 7 12.91 -1.40 5.95
CA PRO A 7 12.90 -0.03 5.48
C PRO A 7 11.98 0.88 6.31
N ALA A 8 12.50 2.04 6.71
CA ALA A 8 11.72 3.07 7.38
C ALA A 8 10.76 3.73 6.38
N VAL A 9 9.48 3.39 6.46
CA VAL A 9 8.43 3.93 5.58
C VAL A 9 7.24 4.44 6.40
N SER A 10 6.43 5.32 5.83
CA SER A 10 5.20 5.83 6.47
C SER A 10 4.01 4.86 6.34
N GLU A 11 3.00 5.02 7.20
CA GLU A 11 1.66 4.49 6.93
C GLU A 11 0.97 5.23 5.77
N LEU A 12 -0.10 4.64 5.24
CA LEU A 12 -0.96 5.25 4.22
C LEU A 12 -2.44 5.08 4.60
N ASP A 13 -3.19 6.19 4.69
CA ASP A 13 -4.65 6.17 4.73
C ASP A 13 -5.19 6.12 3.28
N ILE A 14 -5.95 5.06 2.98
CA ILE A 14 -6.63 4.90 1.69
C ILE A 14 -8.13 4.75 1.94
N ASP A 15 -8.89 5.82 1.69
CA ASP A 15 -10.35 5.89 1.82
C ASP A 15 -10.88 5.70 3.27
N GLY A 16 -10.12 6.14 4.27
CA GLY A 16 -10.42 5.97 5.70
C GLY A 16 -9.87 4.67 6.29
N PHE A 17 -9.12 3.89 5.51
CA PHE A 17 -8.49 2.64 5.95
C PHE A 17 -6.98 2.81 6.04
N VAL A 18 -6.45 2.79 7.27
CA VAL A 18 -5.01 2.95 7.55
C VAL A 18 -4.25 1.64 7.31
N PHE A 19 -3.25 1.70 6.43
CA PHE A 19 -2.28 0.65 6.17
C PHE A 19 -1.00 0.96 6.97
N PRO A 20 -0.67 0.20 8.04
CA PRO A 20 0.52 0.45 8.85
C PRO A 20 1.81 0.31 8.02
N PRO A 21 2.94 0.91 8.46
CA PRO A 21 4.18 0.89 7.68
C PRO A 21 4.82 -0.49 7.61
N VAL A 22 4.52 -1.36 8.58
CA VAL A 22 5.02 -2.73 8.69
C VAL A 22 3.88 -3.65 9.11
N VAL A 23 3.85 -4.84 8.51
CA VAL A 23 3.05 -5.98 8.96
C VAL A 23 4.02 -7.03 9.50
N ALA A 24 3.88 -7.36 10.79
CA ALA A 24 4.66 -8.42 11.43
C ALA A 24 3.90 -9.75 11.35
N LYS A 25 4.56 -10.79 10.82
CA LYS A 25 4.07 -12.17 10.74
C LYS A 25 2.67 -12.29 10.13
N PRO A 26 2.48 -11.91 8.85
CA PRO A 26 1.21 -12.14 8.18
C PRO A 26 0.90 -13.66 8.12
N PRO A 27 -0.38 -14.05 7.99
CA PRO A 27 -0.80 -15.46 7.95
C PRO A 27 0.03 -16.28 6.96
N GLY A 28 0.70 -17.33 7.43
CA GLY A 28 1.58 -18.16 6.59
C GLY A 28 3.03 -17.66 6.46
N SER A 29 3.44 -16.63 7.20
CA SER A 29 4.82 -16.14 7.27
C SER A 29 5.30 -15.95 8.71
N SER A 30 6.61 -16.09 8.91
CA SER A 30 7.31 -15.74 10.16
C SER A 30 8.04 -14.39 10.08
N LYS A 31 8.04 -13.74 8.91
CA LYS A 31 8.76 -12.50 8.61
C LYS A 31 7.93 -11.26 8.91
N SER A 32 8.59 -10.11 8.93
CA SER A 32 7.95 -8.80 8.86
C SER A 32 8.12 -8.22 7.45
N LEU A 33 7.07 -7.62 6.92
CA LEU A 33 7.06 -7.03 5.59
C LEU A 33 6.71 -5.54 5.68
N PHE A 34 7.37 -4.70 4.89
CA PHE A 34 7.14 -3.24 4.89
C PHE A 34 6.08 -2.85 3.84
N LEU A 35 5.39 -1.75 4.05
CA LEU A 35 4.37 -1.23 3.15
C LEU A 35 5.03 -0.63 1.89
N GLY A 36 5.15 -1.45 0.85
CA GLY A 36 5.64 -1.03 -0.46
C GLY A 36 4.76 0.05 -1.08
N GLY A 37 3.44 -0.13 -1.05
CA GLY A 37 2.49 0.90 -1.51
C GLY A 37 1.03 0.53 -1.26
N ALA A 38 0.13 1.50 -1.40
CA ALA A 38 -1.30 1.27 -1.26
C ALA A 38 -2.13 2.15 -2.21
N GLY A 39 -3.37 1.74 -2.50
CA GLY A 39 -4.26 2.49 -3.38
C GLY A 39 -5.66 1.90 -3.50
N VAL A 40 -6.60 2.70 -3.98
CA VAL A 40 -7.98 2.26 -4.24
C VAL A 40 -8.08 1.40 -5.50
N ARG A 41 -8.99 0.43 -5.48
CA ARG A 41 -9.56 -0.22 -6.66
C ARG A 41 -10.93 0.39 -6.91
N SER A 42 -11.13 0.95 -8.10
CA SER A 42 -12.39 1.53 -8.54
C SER A 42 -12.77 1.04 -9.94
N LEU A 43 -14.07 1.04 -10.24
CA LEU A 43 -14.60 0.81 -11.58
C LEU A 43 -15.42 2.03 -12.00
N GLU A 44 -15.37 2.38 -13.29
CA GLU A 44 -16.31 3.34 -13.85
C GLU A 44 -17.61 2.62 -14.21
N ILE A 45 -18.72 3.07 -13.61
CA ILE A 45 -20.05 2.53 -13.82
C ILE A 45 -20.98 3.70 -14.14
N GLN A 46 -21.54 3.72 -15.35
CA GLN A 46 -22.46 4.78 -15.82
C GLN A 46 -21.86 6.21 -15.69
N GLY A 47 -20.57 6.37 -16.05
CA GLY A 47 -19.86 7.65 -15.96
C GLY A 47 -19.51 8.10 -14.54
N ARG A 48 -19.58 7.21 -13.54
CA ARG A 48 -19.19 7.47 -12.15
C ARG A 48 -18.09 6.52 -11.71
N VAL A 49 -17.04 7.05 -11.09
CA VAL A 49 -15.97 6.25 -10.49
C VAL A 49 -16.44 5.72 -9.13
N ILE A 50 -16.72 4.42 -9.04
CA ILE A 50 -17.15 3.75 -7.82
C ILE A 50 -15.97 2.99 -7.23
N LYS A 51 -15.58 3.32 -5.99
CA LYS A 51 -14.53 2.63 -5.25
C LYS A 51 -15.10 1.35 -4.61
N PHE A 52 -14.38 0.24 -4.70
CA PHE A 52 -14.80 -1.06 -4.17
C PHE A 52 -13.94 -1.52 -2.99
N THR A 53 -12.61 -1.38 -3.12
CA THR A 53 -11.67 -1.84 -2.10
C THR A 53 -10.47 -0.89 -1.99
N SER A 54 -9.89 -0.79 -0.80
CA SER A 54 -8.56 -0.23 -0.57
C SER A 54 -7.57 -1.38 -0.50
N ILE A 55 -6.44 -1.29 -1.22
CA ILE A 55 -5.46 -2.37 -1.34
C ILE A 55 -4.10 -1.87 -0.86
N GLY A 56 -3.48 -2.60 0.07
CA GLY A 56 -2.10 -2.42 0.48
C GLY A 56 -1.24 -3.60 0.03
N VAL A 57 -0.08 -3.29 -0.55
CA VAL A 57 0.93 -4.25 -1.00
C VAL A 57 2.16 -4.09 -0.11
N TYR A 58 2.46 -5.14 0.63
CA TYR A 58 3.62 -5.27 1.50
C TYR A 58 4.62 -6.23 0.87
N VAL A 59 5.90 -5.95 1.05
CA VAL A 59 7.00 -6.77 0.53
C VAL A 59 8.07 -6.99 1.61
N GLU A 60 8.76 -8.11 1.53
CA GLU A 60 9.91 -8.40 2.39
C GLU A 60 11.07 -7.41 2.15
N ALA A 61 11.86 -7.12 3.19
CA ALA A 61 12.95 -6.15 3.13
C ALA A 61 14.00 -6.46 2.03
N GLU A 62 14.28 -7.75 1.79
CA GLU A 62 15.16 -8.26 0.72
C GLU A 62 14.71 -7.85 -0.70
N ALA A 63 13.46 -7.42 -0.89
CA ALA A 63 12.99 -6.87 -2.16
C ALA A 63 13.80 -5.64 -2.58
N VAL A 64 14.23 -4.79 -1.64
CA VAL A 64 14.97 -3.56 -1.95
C VAL A 64 16.34 -3.86 -2.58
N PRO A 65 17.28 -4.61 -1.94
CA PRO A 65 18.54 -4.96 -2.58
C PRO A 65 18.34 -5.86 -3.82
N SER A 66 17.33 -6.73 -3.85
CA SER A 66 17.03 -7.56 -5.03
C SER A 66 16.62 -6.71 -6.25
N LEU A 67 15.82 -5.65 -6.06
CA LEU A 67 15.38 -4.77 -7.15
C LEU A 67 16.48 -3.78 -7.55
N ALA A 68 17.34 -3.38 -6.61
CA ALA A 68 18.46 -2.44 -6.85
C ALA A 68 19.41 -2.91 -7.97
N VAL A 69 19.55 -4.21 -8.19
CA VAL A 69 20.41 -4.77 -9.26
C VAL A 69 20.04 -4.24 -10.67
N LYS A 70 18.76 -3.91 -10.90
CA LYS A 70 18.22 -3.49 -12.21
C LYS A 70 17.54 -2.12 -12.19
N TRP A 71 16.95 -1.74 -11.05
CA TRP A 71 16.05 -0.58 -10.93
C TRP A 71 16.64 0.61 -10.17
N ASN A 72 17.92 0.55 -9.80
CA ASN A 72 18.58 1.67 -9.13
C ASN A 72 18.54 2.96 -9.97
N GLU A 73 18.60 4.10 -9.28
CA GLU A 73 18.57 5.47 -9.85
C GLU A 73 17.30 5.86 -10.62
N LYS A 74 16.40 4.92 -10.92
CA LYS A 74 15.13 5.17 -11.63
C LYS A 74 14.17 6.07 -10.87
N THR A 75 13.51 6.98 -11.58
CA THR A 75 12.49 7.86 -10.99
C THR A 75 11.19 7.12 -10.70
N ALA A 76 10.32 7.73 -9.88
CA ALA A 76 9.01 7.18 -9.57
C ALA A 76 8.16 6.98 -10.84
N GLU A 77 8.29 7.90 -11.80
CA GLU A 77 7.59 7.89 -13.09
C GLU A 77 8.12 6.79 -14.00
N GLU A 78 9.45 6.67 -14.16
CA GLU A 78 10.07 5.58 -14.93
C GLU A 78 9.66 4.19 -14.41
N LEU A 79 9.58 4.02 -13.09
CA LEU A 79 9.13 2.78 -12.47
C LEU A 79 7.60 2.58 -12.61
N ALA A 80 6.79 3.63 -12.52
CA ALA A 80 5.34 3.55 -12.64
C ALA A 80 4.85 3.15 -14.03
N ASP A 81 5.59 3.52 -15.07
CA ASP A 81 5.30 3.18 -16.47
C ASP A 81 5.98 1.87 -16.94
N SER A 82 6.90 1.31 -16.15
CA SER A 82 7.65 0.09 -16.49
C SER A 82 6.88 -1.19 -16.15
N VAL A 83 6.44 -1.94 -17.16
CA VAL A 83 5.83 -3.27 -16.99
C VAL A 83 6.81 -4.26 -16.34
N ASP A 84 8.05 -4.28 -16.83
CA ASP A 84 9.14 -5.12 -16.32
C ASP A 84 9.41 -4.92 -14.83
N PHE A 85 9.25 -3.70 -14.30
CA PHE A 85 9.46 -3.41 -12.88
C PHE A 85 8.41 -4.11 -12.00
N PHE A 86 7.14 -4.02 -12.39
CA PHE A 86 6.08 -4.73 -11.66
C PHE A 86 6.19 -6.25 -11.85
N GLN A 87 6.64 -6.72 -13.02
CA GLN A 87 6.91 -8.14 -13.26
C GLN A 87 8.03 -8.68 -12.34
N ASP A 88 9.10 -7.92 -12.15
CA ASP A 88 10.18 -8.28 -11.22
C ASP A 88 9.71 -8.28 -9.75
N ILE A 89 8.77 -7.39 -9.38
CA ILE A 89 8.12 -7.44 -8.06
C ILE A 89 7.25 -8.69 -7.93
N VAL A 90 6.39 -8.99 -8.91
CA VAL A 90 5.48 -10.14 -8.89
C VAL A 90 6.28 -11.45 -8.82
N THR A 91 7.34 -11.59 -9.61
CA THR A 91 8.10 -12.84 -9.74
C THR A 91 9.32 -12.94 -8.82
N GLY A 92 9.78 -11.85 -8.21
CA GLY A 92 10.99 -11.80 -7.38
C GLY A 92 10.99 -12.79 -6.21
N ALA A 93 12.16 -13.31 -5.86
CA ALA A 93 12.36 -14.40 -4.90
C ALA A 93 12.31 -13.95 -3.42
N PHE A 94 11.29 -13.15 -3.08
CA PHE A 94 11.01 -12.60 -1.75
C PHE A 94 9.51 -12.68 -1.44
N GLU A 95 9.14 -12.65 -0.16
CA GLU A 95 7.73 -12.71 0.25
C GLU A 95 6.96 -11.42 -0.08
N LYS A 96 5.67 -11.57 -0.40
CA LYS A 96 4.72 -10.46 -0.53
C LYS A 96 3.48 -10.73 0.29
N PHE A 97 2.85 -9.66 0.77
CA PHE A 97 1.57 -9.72 1.45
C PHE A 97 0.61 -8.66 0.90
N ILE A 98 -0.58 -9.07 0.47
CA ILE A 98 -1.62 -8.20 -0.06
C ILE A 98 -2.78 -8.17 0.94
N ARG A 99 -3.12 -6.97 1.42
CA ARG A 99 -4.34 -6.73 2.19
C ARG A 99 -5.34 -5.96 1.33
N VAL A 100 -6.45 -6.61 1.00
CA VAL A 100 -7.59 -6.00 0.32
C VAL A 100 -8.65 -5.73 1.38
N THR A 101 -8.99 -4.47 1.63
CA THR A 101 -10.01 -4.06 2.61
C THR A 101 -11.23 -3.50 1.89
N MET A 102 -12.44 -3.88 2.30
CA MET A 102 -13.66 -3.53 1.56
C MET A 102 -14.13 -2.11 1.87
N ILE A 103 -14.39 -1.33 0.82
CA ILE A 103 -15.12 -0.05 0.89
C ILE A 103 -16.62 -0.34 0.70
N LEU A 104 -16.95 -1.17 -0.30
CA LEU A 104 -18.30 -1.67 -0.56
C LEU A 104 -18.39 -3.17 -0.28
N PRO A 105 -19.54 -3.69 0.17
CA PRO A 105 -19.71 -5.10 0.46
C PRO A 105 -19.53 -5.97 -0.79
N LEU A 106 -18.87 -7.12 -0.63
CA LEU A 106 -18.71 -8.14 -1.66
C LEU A 106 -18.95 -9.53 -1.07
N THR A 107 -19.58 -10.44 -1.82
CA THR A 107 -19.55 -11.86 -1.48
C THR A 107 -18.22 -12.47 -1.89
N GLY A 108 -17.79 -13.53 -1.20
CA GLY A 108 -16.59 -14.26 -1.60
C GLY A 108 -16.72 -14.90 -2.98
N GLN A 109 -17.92 -15.30 -3.40
CA GLN A 109 -18.19 -15.71 -4.77
C GLN A 109 -17.89 -14.58 -5.77
N GLN A 110 -18.47 -13.38 -5.62
CA GLN A 110 -18.22 -12.23 -6.51
C GLN A 110 -16.73 -11.88 -6.60
N TYR A 111 -16.02 -11.93 -5.48
CA TYR A 111 -14.58 -11.67 -5.44
C TYR A 111 -13.77 -12.77 -6.16
N SER A 112 -13.96 -14.02 -5.76
CA SER A 112 -13.18 -15.16 -6.24
C SER A 112 -13.44 -15.47 -7.72
N GLU A 113 -14.68 -15.30 -8.20
CA GLU A 113 -15.01 -15.41 -9.62
C GLU A 113 -14.25 -14.38 -10.46
N LYS A 114 -14.17 -13.12 -10.03
CA LYS A 114 -13.48 -12.07 -10.78
C LYS A 114 -11.96 -12.25 -10.80
N VAL A 115 -11.38 -12.74 -9.70
CA VAL A 115 -9.95 -13.11 -9.67
C VAL A 115 -9.70 -14.31 -10.58
N ALA A 116 -10.50 -15.38 -10.47
CA ALA A 116 -10.36 -16.58 -11.28
C ALA A 116 -10.53 -16.32 -12.78
N GLU A 117 -11.50 -15.51 -13.19
CA GLU A 117 -11.72 -15.11 -14.59
C GLU A 117 -10.46 -14.48 -15.18
N ASN A 118 -9.89 -13.48 -14.49
CA ASN A 118 -8.67 -12.80 -14.93
C ASN A 118 -7.48 -13.76 -15.02
N CYS A 119 -7.29 -14.62 -14.01
CA CYS A 119 -6.19 -15.60 -13.97
C CYS A 119 -6.29 -16.61 -15.13
N VAL A 120 -7.45 -17.25 -15.31
CA VAL A 120 -7.67 -18.26 -16.34
C VAL A 120 -7.57 -17.67 -17.75
N ALA A 121 -8.05 -16.44 -17.97
CA ALA A 121 -7.92 -15.76 -19.25
C ALA A 121 -6.44 -15.52 -19.61
N TYR A 122 -5.65 -15.02 -18.65
CA TYR A 122 -4.22 -14.80 -18.82
C TYR A 122 -3.45 -16.11 -19.07
N TRP A 123 -3.64 -17.13 -18.24
CA TRP A 123 -2.92 -18.41 -18.37
C TRP A 123 -3.22 -19.15 -19.68
N LYS A 124 -4.45 -19.04 -20.19
CA LYS A 124 -4.80 -19.57 -21.52
C LYS A 124 -4.13 -18.78 -22.64
N ALA A 125 -4.04 -17.45 -22.52
CA ALA A 125 -3.38 -16.60 -23.51
C ALA A 125 -1.86 -16.85 -23.60
N VAL A 126 -1.19 -17.12 -22.47
CA VAL A 126 0.26 -17.41 -22.43
C VAL A 126 0.59 -18.91 -22.48
N GLY A 127 -0.41 -19.78 -22.63
CA GLY A 127 -0.22 -21.23 -22.85
C GLY A 127 0.21 -22.05 -21.62
N ILE A 128 -0.03 -21.55 -20.40
CA ILE A 128 0.36 -22.23 -19.14
C ILE A 128 -0.82 -22.80 -18.34
N TYR A 129 -2.05 -22.75 -18.86
CA TYR A 129 -3.22 -23.28 -18.16
C TYR A 129 -3.28 -24.81 -18.24
N THR A 130 -2.90 -25.50 -17.16
CA THR A 130 -2.99 -26.96 -17.02
C THR A 130 -4.04 -27.36 -15.97
N ASP A 131 -4.18 -28.67 -15.74
CA ASP A 131 -5.05 -29.21 -14.68
C ASP A 131 -4.64 -28.69 -13.27
N ALA A 132 -3.35 -28.41 -13.04
CA ALA A 132 -2.87 -27.84 -11.77
C ALA A 132 -3.39 -26.41 -11.54
N GLU A 133 -3.48 -25.59 -12.59
CA GLU A 133 -4.09 -24.25 -12.53
C GLU A 133 -5.62 -24.33 -12.38
N ALA A 134 -6.25 -25.36 -12.96
CA ALA A 134 -7.68 -25.62 -12.78
C ALA A 134 -8.00 -26.00 -11.33
N GLU A 135 -7.28 -26.95 -10.73
CA GLU A 135 -7.40 -27.33 -9.33
C GLU A 135 -7.13 -26.14 -8.38
N ALA A 136 -6.13 -25.30 -8.69
CA ALA A 136 -5.87 -24.08 -7.95
C ALA A 136 -7.06 -23.09 -7.99
N VAL A 137 -7.72 -22.94 -9.14
CA VAL A 137 -8.93 -22.12 -9.30
C VAL A 137 -10.12 -22.69 -8.53
N GLU A 138 -10.31 -24.00 -8.54
CA GLU A 138 -11.36 -24.64 -7.75
C GLU A 138 -11.13 -24.46 -6.25
N LYS A 139 -9.89 -24.66 -5.78
CA LYS A 139 -9.51 -24.43 -4.38
C LYS A 139 -9.66 -22.97 -3.95
N LEU A 140 -9.36 -22.02 -4.84
CA LEU A 140 -9.64 -20.60 -4.62
C LEU A 140 -11.15 -20.36 -4.42
N LYS A 141 -11.99 -20.83 -5.35
CA LYS A 141 -13.45 -20.67 -5.26
C LYS A 141 -14.02 -21.32 -4.00
N ASP A 142 -13.60 -22.54 -3.67
CA ASP A 142 -14.07 -23.26 -2.49
C ASP A 142 -13.72 -22.53 -1.18
N THR A 143 -12.51 -21.96 -1.11
CA THR A 143 -12.05 -21.15 0.04
C THR A 143 -12.96 -19.93 0.30
N PHE A 144 -13.57 -19.37 -0.75
CA PHE A 144 -14.36 -18.14 -0.72
C PHE A 144 -15.89 -18.37 -0.77
N LYS A 145 -16.37 -19.59 -1.04
CA LYS A 145 -17.79 -19.86 -1.39
C LYS A 145 -18.81 -19.39 -0.35
N ASP A 146 -18.52 -19.59 0.94
CA ASP A 146 -19.42 -19.31 2.06
C ASP A 146 -19.15 -17.93 2.70
N GLU A 147 -18.27 -17.13 2.11
CA GLU A 147 -17.79 -15.88 2.71
C GLU A 147 -18.58 -14.64 2.27
N THR A 148 -18.66 -13.67 3.16
CA THR A 148 -19.19 -12.33 2.85
C THR A 148 -18.35 -11.28 3.54
N PHE A 149 -17.93 -10.29 2.77
CA PHE A 149 -17.01 -9.24 3.17
C PHE A 149 -17.77 -7.91 3.30
N PRO A 150 -18.28 -7.54 4.49
CA PRO A 150 -18.85 -6.21 4.72
C PRO A 150 -17.76 -5.12 4.65
N PRO A 151 -18.12 -3.84 4.53
CA PRO A 151 -17.17 -2.73 4.62
C PRO A 151 -16.27 -2.83 5.86
N GLY A 152 -14.97 -2.55 5.69
CA GLY A 152 -13.94 -2.69 6.72
C GLY A 152 -13.37 -4.09 6.94
N SER A 153 -14.04 -5.14 6.49
CA SER A 153 -13.44 -6.49 6.47
C SER A 153 -12.32 -6.59 5.43
N SER A 154 -11.40 -7.54 5.64
CA SER A 154 -10.20 -7.68 4.82
C SER A 154 -9.98 -9.11 4.32
N ILE A 155 -9.59 -9.22 3.05
CA ILE A 155 -9.02 -10.42 2.44
C ILE A 155 -7.50 -10.27 2.46
N LEU A 156 -6.81 -11.31 2.92
CA LEU A 156 -5.38 -11.32 3.18
C LEU A 156 -4.71 -12.41 2.35
N PHE A 157 -3.67 -12.06 1.61
CA PHE A 157 -2.89 -13.00 0.80
C PHE A 157 -1.42 -12.91 1.15
N THR A 158 -0.79 -14.03 1.48
CA THR A 158 0.67 -14.14 1.64
C THR A 158 1.23 -15.01 0.53
N GLN A 159 2.14 -14.45 -0.26
CA GLN A 159 2.82 -15.13 -1.36
C GLN A 159 4.21 -15.56 -0.91
N SER A 160 4.44 -16.87 -0.87
CA SER A 160 5.77 -17.43 -0.60
C SER A 160 6.63 -17.35 -1.87
N PRO A 161 7.94 -17.07 -1.76
CA PRO A 161 8.88 -17.23 -2.89
C PRO A 161 8.98 -18.69 -3.37
N SER A 162 8.49 -19.67 -2.60
CA SER A 162 8.36 -21.07 -3.05
C SER A 162 7.13 -21.32 -3.95
N GLY A 163 6.35 -20.29 -4.29
CA GLY A 163 5.18 -20.40 -5.17
C GLY A 163 3.86 -20.72 -4.48
N SER A 164 3.79 -20.78 -3.15
CA SER A 164 2.52 -20.98 -2.44
C SER A 164 1.76 -19.67 -2.21
N LEU A 165 0.44 -19.76 -2.06
CA LEU A 165 -0.46 -18.67 -1.73
C LEU A 165 -1.25 -19.03 -0.47
N THR A 166 -0.95 -18.38 0.66
CA THR A 166 -1.78 -18.47 1.87
C THR A 166 -2.89 -17.42 1.80
N ILE A 167 -4.12 -17.86 2.06
CA ILE A 167 -5.33 -17.01 2.08
C ILE A 167 -5.84 -16.96 3.51
N ALA A 168 -6.13 -15.76 4.01
CA ALA A 168 -6.81 -15.55 5.29
C ALA A 168 -7.83 -14.42 5.19
N PHE A 169 -8.77 -14.38 6.14
CA PHE A 169 -9.80 -13.35 6.21
C PHE A 169 -9.80 -12.68 7.58
N SER A 170 -10.11 -11.39 7.61
CA SER A 170 -10.34 -10.64 8.84
C SER A 170 -11.66 -9.88 8.75
N LYS A 171 -12.33 -9.72 9.90
CA LYS A 171 -13.56 -8.92 10.00
C LYS A 171 -13.27 -7.42 10.10
N ASP A 172 -12.01 -7.05 10.29
CA ASP A 172 -11.53 -5.69 10.50
C ASP A 172 -10.09 -5.54 9.94
N SER A 173 -9.26 -4.71 10.57
CA SER A 173 -7.86 -4.46 10.21
C SER A 173 -6.85 -5.36 10.93
N THR A 174 -7.27 -6.20 11.89
CA THR A 174 -6.42 -7.16 12.59
C THR A 174 -5.99 -8.30 11.68
N LEU A 175 -4.83 -8.91 11.98
CA LEU A 175 -4.33 -10.07 11.27
C LEU A 175 -4.61 -11.33 12.10
N PRO A 176 -5.22 -12.38 11.53
CA PRO A 176 -5.34 -13.66 12.20
C PRO A 176 -3.96 -14.33 12.30
N GLU A 177 -3.79 -15.21 13.29
CA GLU A 177 -2.53 -15.95 13.50
C GLU A 177 -2.30 -17.00 12.39
N TYR A 178 -3.38 -17.55 11.83
CA TYR A 178 -3.35 -18.66 10.87
C TYR A 178 -4.06 -18.33 9.56
N GLY A 179 -3.60 -18.93 8.47
CA GLY A 179 -4.30 -18.92 7.19
C GLY A 179 -5.56 -19.80 7.22
N LYS A 180 -6.58 -19.43 6.43
CA LYS A 180 -7.75 -20.28 6.19
C LYS A 180 -7.41 -21.42 5.22
N ALA A 181 -6.63 -21.13 4.18
CA ALA A 181 -6.21 -22.10 3.17
C ALA A 181 -4.82 -21.76 2.61
N VAL A 182 -4.15 -22.77 2.05
CA VAL A 182 -2.92 -22.61 1.28
C VAL A 182 -3.10 -23.27 -0.10
N ILE A 183 -2.78 -22.55 -1.16
CA ILE A 183 -2.79 -23.05 -2.55
C ILE A 183 -1.33 -23.19 -3.00
N GLU A 184 -0.91 -24.44 -3.24
CA GLU A 184 0.44 -24.78 -3.70
C GLU A 184 0.52 -24.70 -5.24
N ASN A 185 0.41 -23.49 -5.78
CA ASN A 185 0.50 -23.25 -7.22
C ASN A 185 1.11 -21.86 -7.51
N GLN A 186 2.29 -21.84 -8.14
CA GLN A 186 3.05 -20.61 -8.39
C GLN A 186 2.32 -19.63 -9.30
N ALA A 187 1.63 -20.13 -10.34
CA ALA A 187 0.89 -19.29 -11.27
C ALA A 187 -0.25 -18.57 -10.56
N MET A 188 -1.04 -19.28 -9.73
CA MET A 188 -2.09 -18.72 -8.87
C MET A 188 -1.51 -17.72 -7.87
N SER A 189 -0.40 -18.07 -7.21
CA SER A 189 0.25 -17.18 -6.25
C SER A 189 0.61 -15.85 -6.91
N GLN A 190 1.36 -15.87 -8.01
CA GLN A 190 1.78 -14.67 -8.74
C GLN A 190 0.59 -13.88 -9.32
N ALA A 191 -0.40 -14.56 -9.89
CA ALA A 191 -1.53 -13.93 -10.57
C ALA A 191 -2.41 -13.05 -9.66
N VAL A 192 -2.48 -13.34 -8.35
CA VAL A 192 -3.20 -12.48 -7.39
C VAL A 192 -2.57 -11.09 -7.32
N LEU A 193 -1.24 -10.98 -7.25
CA LEU A 193 -0.57 -9.67 -7.20
C LEU A 193 -0.52 -9.01 -8.59
N GLU A 194 -0.29 -9.78 -9.65
CA GLU A 194 -0.40 -9.31 -11.04
C GLU A 194 -1.77 -8.68 -11.32
N SER A 195 -2.85 -9.26 -10.78
CA SER A 195 -4.20 -8.69 -10.90
C SER A 195 -4.35 -7.29 -10.26
N VAL A 196 -3.46 -6.91 -9.33
CA VAL A 196 -3.45 -5.59 -8.66
C VAL A 196 -2.49 -4.62 -9.31
N ILE A 197 -1.21 -5.01 -9.49
CA ILE A 197 -0.11 -4.12 -9.91
C ILE A 197 0.45 -4.41 -11.31
N GLY A 198 -0.02 -5.45 -11.97
CA GLY A 198 0.43 -5.89 -13.29
C GLY A 198 0.16 -4.91 -14.43
N GLN A 199 0.44 -5.32 -15.67
CA GLN A 199 0.18 -4.47 -16.85
C GLN A 199 -1.31 -4.08 -16.93
N HIS A 200 -2.20 -5.02 -16.61
CA HIS A 200 -3.66 -4.84 -16.57
C HIS A 200 -4.21 -4.79 -15.13
N GLY A 201 -3.37 -4.40 -14.16
CA GLY A 201 -3.70 -4.37 -12.74
C GLY A 201 -4.85 -3.43 -12.38
N VAL A 202 -5.73 -3.87 -11.47
CA VAL A 202 -6.98 -3.17 -11.10
C VAL A 202 -6.78 -1.95 -10.18
N SER A 203 -5.56 -1.66 -9.73
CA SER A 203 -5.26 -0.46 -8.94
C SER A 203 -4.05 0.32 -9.47
N PRO A 204 -4.25 1.22 -10.45
CA PRO A 204 -3.23 2.18 -10.88
C PRO A 204 -2.71 3.06 -9.74
N ALA A 205 -3.52 3.30 -8.71
CA ALA A 205 -3.11 4.02 -7.51
C ALA A 205 -2.06 3.24 -6.70
N ALA A 206 -2.28 1.93 -6.48
CA ALA A 206 -1.31 1.08 -5.78
C ALA A 206 0.00 0.96 -6.58
N LYS A 207 -0.06 0.85 -7.92
CA LYS A 207 1.12 0.87 -8.79
C LYS A 207 1.98 2.12 -8.59
N LYS A 208 1.36 3.31 -8.66
CA LYS A 208 2.06 4.59 -8.49
C LYS A 208 2.64 4.77 -7.09
N SER A 209 1.87 4.38 -6.05
CA SER A 209 2.34 4.39 -4.66
C SER A 209 3.57 3.50 -4.47
N LEU A 210 3.53 2.28 -5.00
CA LEU A 210 4.62 1.30 -4.94
C LEU A 210 5.86 1.78 -5.69
N ALA A 211 5.70 2.31 -6.91
CA ALA A 211 6.81 2.86 -7.70
C ALA A 211 7.52 4.04 -7.02
N SER A 212 6.76 5.00 -6.43
CA SER A 212 7.35 6.15 -5.72
C SER A 212 8.19 5.69 -4.53
N ARG A 213 7.59 4.88 -3.65
CA ARG A 213 8.23 4.45 -2.39
C ARG A 213 9.42 3.54 -2.64
N ILE A 214 9.36 2.65 -3.62
CA ILE A 214 10.52 1.84 -4.01
C ILE A 214 11.62 2.71 -4.64
N SER A 215 11.31 3.70 -5.49
CA SER A 215 12.31 4.66 -6.02
C SER A 215 13.02 5.42 -4.89
N GLU A 216 12.29 5.87 -3.87
CA GLU A 216 12.85 6.52 -2.67
C GLU A 216 13.78 5.58 -1.88
N LEU A 217 13.35 4.34 -1.63
CA LEU A 217 14.16 3.35 -0.93
C LEU A 217 15.44 2.97 -1.69
N LEU A 218 15.37 2.79 -3.02
CA LEU A 218 16.52 2.48 -3.85
C LEU A 218 17.58 3.61 -3.80
N LYS A 219 17.15 4.88 -3.79
CA LYS A 219 18.07 6.02 -3.59
C LYS A 219 18.75 6.00 -2.22
N SER A 220 18.04 5.58 -1.17
CA SER A 220 18.59 5.51 0.20
C SER A 220 19.71 4.48 0.35
N VAL A 221 19.67 3.37 -0.42
CA VAL A 221 20.73 2.34 -0.43
C VAL A 221 22.08 2.92 -0.87
N ASN A 222 22.08 3.85 -1.82
CA ASN A 222 23.31 4.47 -2.34
C ASN A 222 23.90 5.53 -1.40
N GLY A 223 23.10 6.05 -0.44
CA GLY A 223 23.54 7.08 0.51
C GLY A 223 24.48 6.58 1.61
N GLY A 224 24.69 5.26 1.71
CA GLY A 224 25.50 4.63 2.77
C GLY A 224 27.01 4.84 2.65
N GLU A 225 27.53 5.21 1.48
CA GLU A 225 28.97 5.40 1.23
C GLU A 225 29.33 6.86 0.91
N ASN A 226 29.07 7.79 1.85
CA ASN A 226 29.88 9.01 2.03
C ASN A 226 29.54 9.75 3.33
N GLY A 227 29.93 9.16 4.47
CA GLY A 227 29.85 9.81 5.77
C GLY A 227 30.92 10.90 5.96
N HIS A 228 30.76 12.07 5.33
CA HIS A 228 31.46 13.27 5.81
C HIS A 228 30.61 13.94 6.90
N VAL A 229 30.99 13.72 8.16
CA VAL A 229 30.40 14.41 9.31
C VAL A 229 30.75 15.90 9.25
N GLU A 230 29.84 16.73 8.75
CA GLU A 230 29.91 18.17 9.03
C GLU A 230 29.55 18.38 10.51
N ALA A 231 30.56 18.79 11.28
CA ALA A 231 30.45 18.92 12.72
C ALA A 231 29.52 20.09 13.10
N ALA A 232 28.63 19.87 14.07
CA ALA A 232 27.87 20.94 14.68
C ALA A 232 28.81 22.02 15.27
N PRO A 233 28.50 23.31 15.13
CA PRO A 233 29.35 24.38 15.65
C PRO A 233 29.42 24.32 17.18
N PRO A 234 30.61 24.57 17.79
CA PRO A 234 30.79 24.41 19.23
C PRO A 234 30.02 25.48 20.01
N SER A 235 29.18 25.02 20.94
CA SER A 235 28.57 25.89 21.96
C SER A 235 29.57 26.16 23.08
N LEU A 236 29.89 27.44 23.34
CA LEU A 236 30.68 27.86 24.50
C LEU A 236 29.91 28.90 25.32
N ASN A 237 29.62 28.52 26.57
CA ASN A 237 28.96 29.38 27.55
C ASN A 237 29.95 30.37 28.19
N GLY A 238 29.45 31.56 28.54
CA GLY A 238 29.76 32.16 29.84
C GLY A 238 30.57 33.46 29.86
N HIS A 239 29.89 34.59 29.74
CA HIS A 239 30.21 35.73 30.62
C HIS A 239 28.95 36.53 31.01
N VAL A 240 28.89 36.94 32.28
CA VAL A 240 27.75 37.63 32.87
C VAL A 240 28.01 39.14 32.87
N GLY A 241 27.04 39.93 32.43
CA GLY A 241 27.01 41.39 32.50
C GLY A 241 25.58 41.87 32.84
N PRO A 242 25.42 43.03 33.48
CA PRO A 242 24.22 43.32 34.29
C PRO A 242 22.98 43.74 33.48
N ALA A 243 21.81 43.51 34.08
CA ALA A 243 20.51 43.85 33.53
C ALA A 243 20.20 45.36 33.56
N ALA A 244 19.42 45.82 32.58
CA ALA A 244 18.78 47.14 32.51
C ALA A 244 17.31 46.95 32.04
N PRO A 245 16.39 47.89 32.35
CA PRO A 245 15.02 47.53 32.73
C PRO A 245 13.97 47.51 31.59
N LEU A 246 12.86 46.83 31.89
CA LEU A 246 11.60 46.88 31.15
C LEU A 246 10.94 48.28 31.26
N PRO A 247 10.29 48.80 30.20
CA PRO A 247 9.35 49.92 30.31
C PRO A 247 7.95 49.45 30.72
N GLU A 248 7.30 50.24 31.59
CA GLU A 248 5.93 49.98 32.08
C GLU A 248 4.81 50.37 31.10
N ASN A 249 3.58 49.96 31.44
CA ASN A 249 2.34 50.15 30.68
C ASN A 249 1.92 51.62 30.49
N GLY A 250 1.31 51.90 29.33
CA GLY A 250 0.57 53.15 29.05
C GLY A 250 -0.87 52.89 28.56
N HIS A 251 -1.85 53.29 29.36
CA HIS A 251 -3.29 53.37 28.99
C HIS A 251 -3.55 54.60 28.08
N VAL A 252 -4.61 54.72 27.25
CA VAL A 252 -5.86 53.95 27.02
C VAL A 252 -6.31 54.18 25.54
N LYS A 253 -7.26 53.44 24.92
CA LYS A 253 -8.71 53.79 24.85
C LYS A 253 -9.51 52.80 23.97
N ALA A 254 -10.81 52.65 24.25
CA ALA A 254 -11.73 51.70 23.59
C ALA A 254 -12.50 52.27 22.36
N ALA A 255 -13.25 51.37 21.73
CA ALA A 255 -13.98 51.45 20.44
C ALA A 255 -15.08 52.55 20.31
N PRO A 256 -15.72 52.66 19.12
CA PRO A 256 -16.99 51.93 18.93
C PRO A 256 -17.11 51.18 17.58
N PRO A 257 -18.11 50.28 17.42
CA PRO A 257 -18.42 49.59 16.16
C PRO A 257 -19.34 50.41 15.25
N SER A 258 -19.50 49.97 14.00
CA SER A 258 -20.52 50.46 13.06
C SER A 258 -21.32 49.30 12.47
N GLU A 259 -22.55 49.13 12.94
CA GLU A 259 -23.61 48.39 12.25
C GLU A 259 -24.52 49.40 11.52
N ASP A 260 -24.81 49.13 10.25
CA ASP A 260 -26.12 49.35 9.61
C ASP A 260 -26.05 48.74 8.18
N GLY A 261 -27.08 48.10 7.62
CA GLY A 261 -28.42 47.89 8.17
C GLY A 261 -29.56 48.17 7.18
N THR A 262 -29.51 47.68 5.92
CA THR A 262 -30.68 47.82 5.02
C THR A 262 -30.82 46.69 3.98
N THR A 263 -31.76 45.78 4.26
CA THR A 263 -32.72 45.24 3.26
C THR A 263 -34.08 45.92 3.53
N PRO A 264 -35.17 45.79 2.73
CA PRO A 264 -35.40 44.86 1.60
C PRO A 264 -36.03 45.49 0.34
N GLU A 265 -36.19 44.72 -0.75
CA GLU A 265 -37.50 44.67 -1.44
C GLU A 265 -37.70 43.38 -2.26
N LYS A 266 -38.96 42.94 -2.37
CA LYS A 266 -39.42 41.90 -3.31
C LYS A 266 -39.99 42.59 -4.54
N THR A 267 -39.92 41.96 -5.72
CA THR A 267 -41.01 42.02 -6.70
C THR A 267 -40.96 40.76 -7.58
N SER A 268 -42.14 40.22 -7.90
CA SER A 268 -42.31 39.04 -8.75
C SER A 268 -42.12 39.35 -10.23
N GLN A 269 -41.62 38.38 -10.99
CA GLN A 269 -42.34 37.80 -12.15
C GLN A 269 -41.80 36.39 -12.44
#